data_AF-A0A7X8XB26-F1
#
_entry.id   AF-A0A7X8XB26-F1
#
_cell.length_a   1.000
_cell.length_b   1.000
_cell.length_c   1.000
_cell.angle_alpha   90.00
_cell.angle_beta   90.00
_cell.angle_gamma   90.00
#
_symmetry.space_group_name_H-M   'P 1'
#
loop_
_entity.id
_entity.type
_entity.pdbx_description
1 polymer ?
#
loop_
_entity_poly.entity_id
_entity_poly.type
_entity_poly.pdbx_seq_one_letter_code
_entity_poly.pdbx_strand_id
1 'polypeptide(L)'
;MSASDEQKCYQLFFRYLPGFICWNNQAPRGTLPFLRKYVRHSDITGVDVYPIPASVKHSEMPRKNIACVGDYVDDYMEISDGNKPVWMILQAWSWANTLEGTLDKPGPSYPELRFMFYNAIAHGATGIAWFQQPAMDPSSPVMARIAKVNHEFHAIKSFLLEGTKADSFSLVNDTADLRLMERSMNGECLLILVNERDNERVASIKSLDTRPLYDTLGKKDAFVINTTGQIMMAPFEVLIYCTRPISFVAPEEFPSLIAEPERIPLLKAINEDISGRTLWNSRWFWNERMNERASYSECRAYHEFEVKGEVSSAWLMVGADNFCEVYLNNHKLFAVEGWSYLKEVNIAPHLKAGKNTLELRIANYSGFGGAIFEGAVETNSATISIIPLEGATKITAPGSDKLITPFFFSPAPGAPWGEIRRL
;
A
#
# COMPACT_ATOMS: atom_id res chain seq x y z
N MET A 1 -6.57 -22.92 -9.99
CA MET A 1 -7.67 -23.88 -9.74
C MET A 1 -8.27 -24.26 -11.08
N SER A 2 -8.69 -25.51 -11.31
CA SER A 2 -9.37 -25.86 -12.57
C SER A 2 -10.85 -25.46 -12.52
N ALA A 3 -11.51 -25.27 -13.66
CA ALA A 3 -12.96 -24.99 -13.70
C ALA A 3 -13.80 -26.10 -13.02
N SER A 4 -13.32 -27.35 -13.04
CA SER A 4 -13.96 -28.48 -12.34
C SER A 4 -13.88 -28.32 -10.82
N ASP A 5 -12.76 -27.80 -10.31
CA ASP A 5 -12.61 -27.55 -8.88
C ASP A 5 -13.46 -26.36 -8.44
N GLU A 6 -13.55 -25.30 -9.25
CA GLU A 6 -14.47 -24.18 -8.99
C GLU A 6 -15.93 -24.62 -8.96
N GLN A 7 -16.35 -25.49 -9.88
CA GLN A 7 -17.69 -26.07 -9.86
C GLN A 7 -17.98 -26.76 -8.53
N LYS A 8 -17.04 -27.57 -8.02
CA LYS A 8 -17.19 -28.26 -6.73
C LYS A 8 -17.27 -27.25 -5.59
N CYS A 9 -16.41 -26.23 -5.59
CA CYS A 9 -16.46 -25.15 -4.60
C CYS A 9 -17.82 -24.45 -4.63
N TYR A 10 -18.28 -23.99 -5.79
CA TYR A 10 -19.57 -23.32 -5.95
C TYR A 10 -20.74 -24.17 -5.46
N GLN A 11 -20.75 -25.47 -5.74
CA GLN A 11 -21.76 -26.41 -5.23
C GLN A 11 -21.74 -26.52 -3.70
N LEU A 12 -20.56 -26.47 -3.06
CA LEU A 12 -20.45 -26.46 -1.61
C LEU A 12 -20.98 -25.16 -1.01
N PHE A 13 -20.64 -24.00 -1.60
CA PHE A 13 -21.19 -22.70 -1.18
C PHE A 13 -22.72 -22.68 -1.29
N PHE A 14 -23.26 -23.11 -2.43
CA PHE A 14 -24.70 -23.17 -2.64
C PHE A 14 -25.41 -24.08 -1.62
N ARG A 15 -24.78 -25.21 -1.25
CA ARG A 15 -25.38 -26.19 -0.32
C ARG A 15 -25.31 -25.75 1.15
N TYR A 16 -24.20 -25.18 1.58
CA TYR A 16 -23.92 -24.95 3.00
C TYR A 16 -23.94 -23.47 3.41
N LEU A 17 -23.83 -22.55 2.45
CA LEU A 17 -23.76 -21.11 2.64
C LEU A 17 -24.71 -20.37 1.68
N PRO A 18 -26.01 -20.72 1.60
CA PRO A 18 -26.93 -20.19 0.58
C PRO A 18 -27.20 -18.68 0.68
N GLY A 19 -26.83 -18.04 1.81
CA GLY A 19 -26.91 -16.58 1.98
C GLY A 19 -25.68 -15.80 1.52
N PHE A 20 -24.64 -16.48 1.04
CA PHE A 20 -23.39 -15.87 0.58
C PHE A 20 -23.33 -15.84 -0.94
N ILE A 21 -22.71 -14.79 -1.48
CA ILE A 21 -22.49 -14.63 -2.92
C ILE A 21 -21.10 -15.12 -3.27
N CYS A 22 -20.98 -15.92 -4.33
CA CYS A 22 -19.70 -16.37 -4.86
C CYS A 22 -19.21 -15.41 -5.96
N TRP A 23 -18.18 -14.63 -5.65
CA TRP A 23 -17.48 -13.79 -6.62
C TRP A 23 -16.23 -14.50 -7.13
N ASN A 24 -16.17 -14.69 -8.44
CA ASN A 24 -14.98 -15.18 -9.13
C ASN A 24 -14.22 -14.00 -9.76
N ASN A 25 -13.09 -13.65 -9.15
CA ASN A 25 -12.17 -12.65 -9.68
C ASN A 25 -10.99 -13.32 -10.36
N GLN A 26 -10.66 -12.87 -11.56
CA GLN A 26 -9.62 -13.45 -12.40
C GLN A 26 -8.49 -12.45 -12.63
N ALA A 27 -7.31 -12.97 -12.95
CA ALA A 27 -6.24 -12.17 -13.50
C ALA A 27 -6.62 -11.68 -14.92
N PRO A 28 -6.04 -10.58 -15.42
CA PRO A 28 -6.35 -9.98 -16.72
C PRO A 28 -5.68 -10.78 -17.87
N ARG A 29 -6.00 -12.07 -17.96
CA ARG A 29 -5.33 -13.09 -18.79
C ARG A 29 -6.31 -14.14 -19.28
N GLY A 30 -5.90 -14.87 -20.32
CA GLY A 30 -6.66 -15.98 -20.88
C GLY A 30 -7.67 -15.55 -21.94
N THR A 31 -8.20 -16.54 -22.66
CA THR A 31 -9.15 -16.31 -23.76
C THR A 31 -10.60 -16.35 -23.27
N LEU A 32 -11.52 -15.69 -23.97
CA LEU A 32 -12.96 -15.72 -23.63
C LEU A 32 -13.53 -17.15 -23.48
N PRO A 33 -13.24 -18.11 -24.38
CA PRO A 33 -13.71 -19.49 -24.21
C PRO A 33 -13.13 -20.20 -22.98
N PHE A 34 -11.93 -19.80 -22.53
CA PHE A 34 -11.35 -20.31 -21.30
C PHE A 34 -12.08 -19.72 -20.09
N LEU A 35 -12.20 -18.39 -20.01
CA LEU A 35 -12.82 -17.67 -18.89
C LEU A 35 -14.31 -18.03 -18.73
N ARG A 36 -15.05 -18.21 -19.82
CA ARG A 36 -16.47 -18.61 -19.82
C ARG A 36 -16.74 -19.92 -19.05
N LYS A 37 -15.74 -20.80 -18.88
CA LYS A 37 -15.88 -22.03 -18.06
C LYS A 37 -15.96 -21.74 -16.56
N TYR A 38 -15.25 -20.71 -16.10
CA TYR A 38 -15.13 -20.31 -14.70
C TYR A 38 -16.38 -19.51 -14.28
N VAL A 39 -16.80 -18.56 -15.13
CA VAL A 39 -17.97 -17.71 -14.89
C VAL A 39 -19.28 -18.50 -14.74
N ARG A 40 -19.38 -19.72 -15.27
CA ARG A 40 -20.56 -20.60 -15.05
C ARG A 40 -20.75 -21.00 -13.58
N HIS A 41 -19.71 -20.91 -12.76
CA HIS A 41 -19.68 -21.38 -11.39
C HIS A 41 -19.45 -20.23 -10.39
N SER A 42 -20.04 -19.07 -10.67
CA SER A 42 -20.05 -17.91 -9.79
C SER A 42 -21.37 -17.15 -9.89
N ASP A 43 -21.69 -16.32 -8.92
CA ASP A 43 -22.83 -15.40 -8.97
C ASP A 43 -22.42 -14.05 -9.55
N ILE A 44 -21.17 -13.65 -9.28
CA ILE A 44 -20.53 -12.44 -9.74
C ILE A 44 -19.23 -12.83 -10.46
N THR A 45 -18.93 -12.14 -11.55
CA THR A 45 -17.66 -12.28 -12.26
C THR A 45 -16.84 -11.00 -12.17
N GLY A 46 -15.54 -11.08 -12.37
CA GLY A 46 -14.68 -9.91 -12.29
C GLY A 46 -13.24 -10.16 -12.68
N VAL A 47 -12.51 -9.07 -12.79
CA VAL A 47 -11.09 -9.07 -13.10
C VAL A 47 -10.37 -7.98 -12.33
N ASP A 48 -9.14 -8.26 -11.95
CA ASP A 48 -8.22 -7.27 -11.41
C ASP A 48 -7.27 -6.74 -12.49
N VAL A 49 -7.23 -5.43 -12.68
CA VAL A 49 -6.48 -4.83 -13.80
C VAL A 49 -5.66 -3.62 -13.32
N TYR A 50 -4.36 -3.64 -13.67
CA TYR A 50 -3.38 -2.69 -13.13
C TYR A 50 -2.61 -1.96 -14.25
N PRO A 51 -3.26 -1.04 -15.00
CA PRO A 51 -2.70 -0.49 -16.22
C PRO A 51 -1.65 0.60 -16.04
N ILE A 52 -1.32 0.99 -14.81
CA ILE A 52 -0.43 2.12 -14.53
C ILE A 52 0.90 1.67 -13.91
N PRO A 53 2.06 2.16 -14.41
CA PRO A 53 2.19 2.89 -15.68
C PRO A 53 1.97 1.95 -16.88
N ALA A 54 1.61 2.52 -18.04
CA ALA A 54 1.37 1.76 -19.27
C ALA A 54 2.58 0.95 -19.76
N SER A 55 3.78 1.24 -19.24
CA SER A 55 5.01 0.49 -19.52
C SER A 55 5.06 -0.88 -18.84
N VAL A 56 4.25 -1.12 -17.80
CA VAL A 56 4.22 -2.41 -17.10
C VAL A 56 3.36 -3.40 -17.86
N LYS A 57 3.87 -4.62 -18.05
CA LYS A 57 3.09 -5.72 -18.59
C LYS A 57 2.10 -6.23 -17.53
N HIS A 58 0.89 -5.71 -17.57
CA HIS A 58 -0.19 -6.10 -16.64
C HIS A 58 -1.25 -7.01 -17.30
N SER A 59 -1.45 -6.90 -18.62
CA SER A 59 -2.57 -7.49 -19.35
C SER A 59 -2.11 -8.28 -20.59
N GLU A 60 -2.94 -9.21 -21.06
CA GLU A 60 -2.79 -9.89 -22.36
C GLU A 60 -3.55 -9.22 -23.53
N MET A 61 -4.41 -8.23 -23.28
CA MET A 61 -5.21 -7.53 -24.31
C MET A 61 -4.38 -6.71 -25.31
N PRO A 62 -4.83 -6.52 -26.56
CA PRO A 62 -4.13 -5.65 -27.52
C PRO A 62 -3.93 -4.21 -27.02
N ARG A 63 -4.98 -3.61 -26.44
CA ARG A 63 -4.91 -2.29 -25.81
C ARG A 63 -4.25 -2.41 -24.44
N LYS A 64 -3.12 -1.72 -24.24
CA LYS A 64 -2.32 -1.77 -23.00
C LYS A 64 -2.45 -0.54 -22.11
N ASN A 65 -3.01 0.55 -22.64
CA ASN A 65 -3.21 1.78 -21.89
C ASN A 65 -4.38 1.65 -20.91
N ILE A 66 -4.62 2.70 -20.14
CA ILE A 66 -5.63 2.75 -19.07
C ILE A 66 -7.07 2.45 -19.55
N ALA A 67 -7.39 2.67 -20.82
CA ALA A 67 -8.70 2.40 -21.40
C ALA A 67 -9.01 0.90 -21.57
N CYS A 68 -8.02 0.01 -21.40
CA CYS A 68 -8.29 -1.43 -21.38
C CYS A 68 -9.20 -1.86 -20.20
N VAL A 69 -9.39 -1.00 -19.18
CA VAL A 69 -10.32 -1.25 -18.08
C VAL A 69 -11.73 -1.51 -18.62
N GLY A 70 -12.20 -0.67 -19.54
CA GLY A 70 -13.49 -0.82 -20.21
C GLY A 70 -13.54 -2.06 -21.10
N ASP A 71 -12.48 -2.32 -21.87
CA ASP A 71 -12.37 -3.53 -22.70
C ASP A 71 -12.55 -4.80 -21.84
N TYR A 72 -11.97 -4.83 -20.63
CA TYR A 72 -12.15 -5.92 -19.69
C TYR A 72 -13.58 -6.04 -19.17
N VAL A 73 -14.28 -4.93 -18.93
CA VAL A 73 -15.70 -4.99 -18.57
C VAL A 73 -16.50 -5.60 -19.73
N ASP A 74 -16.25 -5.18 -20.97
CA ASP A 74 -16.93 -5.70 -22.16
C ASP A 74 -16.70 -7.23 -22.31
N ASP A 75 -15.46 -7.70 -22.17
CA ASP A 75 -15.12 -9.13 -22.20
C ASP A 75 -15.88 -9.93 -21.11
N TYR A 76 -15.97 -9.38 -19.89
CA TYR A 76 -16.61 -10.04 -18.75
C TYR A 76 -18.15 -10.02 -18.83
N MET A 77 -18.71 -8.98 -19.45
CA MET A 77 -20.11 -8.95 -19.86
C MET A 77 -20.38 -10.01 -20.93
N GLU A 78 -19.50 -10.19 -21.92
CA GLU A 78 -19.67 -11.18 -22.99
C GLU A 78 -19.61 -12.63 -22.49
N ILE A 79 -18.65 -12.98 -21.64
CA ILE A 79 -18.53 -14.36 -21.13
C ILE A 79 -19.65 -14.73 -20.15
N SER A 80 -20.33 -13.73 -19.58
CA SER A 80 -21.50 -13.92 -18.71
C SER A 80 -22.84 -13.79 -19.45
N ASP A 81 -22.81 -13.60 -20.78
CA ASP A 81 -23.99 -13.31 -21.61
C ASP A 81 -24.83 -12.12 -21.08
N GLY A 82 -24.17 -11.17 -20.40
CA GLY A 82 -24.80 -10.03 -19.72
C GLY A 82 -25.70 -10.38 -18.53
N ASN A 83 -25.72 -11.65 -18.09
CA ASN A 83 -26.65 -12.14 -17.08
C ASN A 83 -26.09 -12.11 -15.65
N LYS A 84 -24.82 -11.71 -15.47
CA LYS A 84 -24.17 -11.64 -14.16
C LYS A 84 -23.54 -10.27 -13.92
N PRO A 85 -23.59 -9.76 -12.67
CA PRO A 85 -22.85 -8.57 -12.31
C PRO A 85 -21.35 -8.73 -12.59
N VAL A 86 -20.74 -7.70 -13.18
CA VAL A 86 -19.28 -7.57 -13.32
C VAL A 86 -18.75 -6.63 -12.24
N TRP A 87 -17.89 -7.16 -11.37
CA TRP A 87 -17.20 -6.38 -10.34
C TRP A 87 -15.71 -6.27 -10.68
N MET A 88 -15.18 -5.07 -10.66
CA MET A 88 -13.78 -4.79 -11.05
C MET A 88 -12.92 -4.52 -9.84
N ILE A 89 -11.71 -5.07 -9.83
CA ILE A 89 -10.66 -4.65 -8.92
C ILE A 89 -9.72 -3.70 -9.66
N LEU A 90 -9.66 -2.44 -9.23
CA LEU A 90 -8.89 -1.39 -9.89
C LEU A 90 -7.61 -1.04 -9.12
N GLN A 91 -6.59 -0.62 -9.85
CA GLN A 91 -5.30 -0.25 -9.27
C GLN A 91 -5.38 0.96 -8.35
N ALA A 92 -4.92 0.80 -7.11
CA ALA A 92 -4.74 1.87 -6.13
C ALA A 92 -3.34 1.80 -5.48
N TRP A 93 -2.36 1.26 -6.20
CA TRP A 93 -1.00 1.02 -5.70
C TRP A 93 0.06 1.18 -6.80
N SER A 94 1.33 1.15 -6.43
CA SER A 94 2.48 1.34 -7.32
C SER A 94 3.45 0.17 -7.27
N TRP A 95 3.91 -0.29 -8.43
CA TRP A 95 4.96 -1.30 -8.56
C TRP A 95 6.30 -0.87 -7.92
N ALA A 96 6.55 0.42 -7.74
CA ALA A 96 7.77 0.92 -7.10
C ALA A 96 7.92 0.47 -5.63
N ASN A 97 6.81 0.13 -4.96
CA ASN A 97 6.80 -0.32 -3.56
C ASN A 97 6.82 -1.86 -3.43
N THR A 98 7.27 -2.59 -4.45
CA THR A 98 7.45 -4.05 -4.39
C THR A 98 8.92 -4.41 -4.30
N LEU A 99 9.25 -5.60 -3.79
CA LEU A 99 10.62 -6.13 -3.72
C LEU A 99 11.33 -6.18 -5.09
N GLU A 100 10.57 -6.16 -6.18
CA GLU A 100 11.05 -6.10 -7.58
C GLU A 100 10.81 -4.73 -8.25
N GLY A 101 10.39 -3.75 -7.44
CA GLY A 101 10.03 -2.41 -7.85
C GLY A 101 11.24 -1.54 -8.16
N THR A 102 11.21 -0.88 -9.31
CA THR A 102 12.14 0.19 -9.66
C THR A 102 11.41 1.53 -9.43
N LEU A 103 12.13 2.56 -8.98
CA LEU A 103 11.59 3.90 -8.66
C LEU A 103 10.88 4.60 -9.86
N ASP A 104 10.95 4.02 -11.06
CA ASP A 104 10.39 4.49 -12.32
C ASP A 104 8.92 4.08 -12.57
N LYS A 105 8.25 3.42 -11.62
CA LYS A 105 6.86 2.95 -11.78
C LYS A 105 5.88 3.68 -10.85
N PRO A 106 5.49 4.94 -11.13
CA PRO A 106 4.63 5.72 -10.25
C PRO A 106 3.25 5.06 -10.06
N GLY A 107 2.62 5.34 -8.91
CA GLY A 107 1.23 4.98 -8.68
C GLY A 107 0.26 5.90 -9.42
N PRO A 108 -1.02 5.49 -9.56
CA PRO A 108 -2.03 6.29 -10.24
C PRO A 108 -2.18 7.72 -9.67
N SER A 109 -2.27 8.68 -10.57
CA SER A 109 -2.73 10.04 -10.31
C SER A 109 -4.24 10.10 -10.08
N TYR A 110 -4.75 11.24 -9.59
CA TYR A 110 -6.19 11.42 -9.41
C TYR A 110 -6.99 11.29 -10.73
N PRO A 111 -6.58 11.93 -11.85
CA PRO A 111 -7.26 11.75 -13.13
C PRO A 111 -7.30 10.29 -13.60
N GLU A 112 -6.21 9.54 -13.40
CA GLU A 112 -6.14 8.12 -13.79
C GLU A 112 -7.08 7.24 -12.93
N LEU A 113 -7.09 7.42 -11.60
CA LEU A 113 -8.04 6.72 -10.72
C LEU A 113 -9.48 7.04 -11.10
N ARG A 114 -9.78 8.31 -11.35
CA ARG A 114 -11.09 8.78 -11.77
C ARG A 114 -11.48 8.18 -13.12
N PHE A 115 -10.57 8.16 -14.09
CA PHE A 115 -10.80 7.54 -15.40
C PHE A 115 -11.11 6.05 -15.27
N MET A 116 -10.28 5.26 -14.57
CA MET A 116 -10.52 3.81 -14.43
C MET A 116 -11.89 3.53 -13.81
N PHE A 117 -12.28 4.31 -12.80
CA PHE A 117 -13.56 4.16 -12.13
C PHE A 117 -14.73 4.37 -13.10
N TYR A 118 -14.79 5.51 -13.78
CA TYR A 118 -15.93 5.82 -14.65
C TYR A 118 -15.88 5.13 -16.00
N ASN A 119 -14.70 4.77 -16.51
CA ASN A 119 -14.60 3.92 -17.69
C ASN A 119 -15.20 2.54 -17.37
N ALA A 120 -14.88 1.93 -16.22
CA ALA A 120 -15.53 0.68 -15.81
C ALA A 120 -17.06 0.81 -15.69
N ILE A 121 -17.55 1.85 -15.01
CA ILE A 121 -18.99 2.10 -14.85
C ILE A 121 -19.70 2.34 -16.20
N ALA A 122 -19.11 3.12 -17.09
CA ALA A 122 -19.69 3.42 -18.41
C ALA A 122 -19.78 2.19 -19.33
N HIS A 123 -18.95 1.17 -19.10
CA HIS A 123 -19.03 -0.12 -19.78
C HIS A 123 -19.97 -1.12 -19.09
N GLY A 124 -20.54 -0.78 -17.94
CA GLY A 124 -21.54 -1.60 -17.25
C GLY A 124 -21.04 -2.38 -16.04
N ALA A 125 -19.84 -2.07 -15.52
CA ALA A 125 -19.44 -2.59 -14.21
C ALA A 125 -20.44 -2.15 -13.14
N THR A 126 -20.76 -3.07 -12.23
CA THR A 126 -21.77 -2.87 -11.17
C THR A 126 -21.17 -2.85 -9.77
N GLY A 127 -19.87 -3.13 -9.66
CA GLY A 127 -19.12 -3.05 -8.42
C GLY A 127 -17.67 -2.73 -8.71
N ILE A 128 -17.05 -1.94 -7.84
CA ILE A 128 -15.64 -1.54 -7.92
C ILE A 128 -15.01 -1.76 -6.56
N ALA A 129 -13.85 -2.40 -6.53
CA ALA A 129 -12.97 -2.48 -5.38
C ALA A 129 -11.59 -1.92 -5.74
N TRP A 130 -10.94 -1.25 -4.79
CA TRP A 130 -9.58 -0.75 -4.96
C TRP A 130 -8.57 -1.78 -4.46
N PHE A 131 -7.63 -2.20 -5.30
CA PHE A 131 -6.49 -3.02 -4.86
C PHE A 131 -5.37 -2.14 -4.32
N GLN A 132 -4.96 -2.42 -3.10
CA GLN A 132 -4.00 -1.63 -2.34
C GLN A 132 -3.04 -2.53 -1.55
N GLN A 133 -1.89 -2.01 -1.12
CA GLN A 133 -0.90 -2.77 -0.35
C GLN A 133 -1.33 -2.93 1.12
N PRO A 134 -1.24 -4.13 1.73
CA PRO A 134 -1.70 -4.38 3.10
C PRO A 134 -0.82 -3.72 4.18
N ALA A 135 -0.84 -2.38 4.27
CA ALA A 135 -0.30 -1.50 5.32
C ALA A 135 -0.42 0.00 4.93
N MET A 136 -1.29 0.38 3.97
CA MET A 136 -1.33 1.74 3.45
C MET A 136 -1.77 2.74 4.52
N ASP A 137 -0.95 3.78 4.72
CA ASP A 137 -1.28 4.90 5.60
C ASP A 137 -2.55 5.63 5.09
N PRO A 138 -3.61 5.76 5.90
CA PRO A 138 -4.80 6.54 5.56
C PRO A 138 -4.50 8.01 5.22
N SER A 139 -3.38 8.57 5.69
CA SER A 139 -2.90 9.91 5.35
C SER A 139 -2.15 9.99 4.00
N SER A 140 -1.88 8.85 3.36
CA SER A 140 -1.07 8.80 2.13
C SER A 140 -1.73 9.55 0.96
N PRO A 141 -0.93 10.13 0.04
CA PRO A 141 -1.46 10.83 -1.12
C PRO A 141 -2.39 9.98 -2.00
N VAL A 142 -2.18 8.67 -2.07
CA VAL A 142 -3.02 7.76 -2.85
C VAL A 142 -4.39 7.56 -2.20
N MET A 143 -4.47 7.44 -0.86
CA MET A 143 -5.73 7.40 -0.13
C MET A 143 -6.53 8.67 -0.33
N ALA A 144 -5.88 9.84 -0.29
CA ALA A 144 -6.54 11.11 -0.55
C ALA A 144 -7.18 11.16 -1.96
N ARG A 145 -6.48 10.64 -2.98
CA ARG A 145 -7.00 10.56 -4.35
C ARG A 145 -8.16 9.58 -4.49
N ILE A 146 -8.05 8.39 -3.89
CA ILE A 146 -9.12 7.37 -3.87
C ILE A 146 -10.38 7.93 -3.21
N ALA A 147 -10.21 8.56 -2.06
CA ALA A 147 -11.32 9.14 -1.33
C ALA A 147 -11.98 10.27 -2.12
N LYS A 148 -11.22 11.10 -2.83
CA LYS A 148 -11.78 12.11 -3.73
C LYS A 148 -12.69 11.50 -4.81
N VAL A 149 -12.28 10.39 -5.43
CA VAL A 149 -13.13 9.64 -6.38
C VAL A 149 -14.38 9.09 -5.69
N ASN A 150 -14.23 8.50 -4.49
CA ASN A 150 -15.37 7.96 -3.74
C ASN A 150 -16.36 9.03 -3.26
N HIS A 151 -15.89 10.24 -2.91
CA HIS A 151 -16.76 11.37 -2.55
C HIS A 151 -17.55 11.89 -3.77
N GLU A 152 -16.92 11.97 -4.94
CA GLU A 152 -17.64 12.28 -6.19
C GLU A 152 -18.69 11.20 -6.50
N PHE A 153 -18.32 9.92 -6.42
CA PHE A 153 -19.25 8.81 -6.58
C PHE A 153 -20.40 8.90 -5.57
N HIS A 154 -20.13 9.19 -4.30
CA HIS A 154 -21.15 9.32 -3.28
C HIS A 154 -22.20 10.40 -3.62
N ALA A 155 -21.76 11.51 -4.23
CA ALA A 155 -22.66 12.59 -4.62
C ALA A 155 -23.62 12.21 -5.76
N ILE A 156 -23.26 11.22 -6.58
CA ILE A 156 -24.04 10.77 -7.74
C ILE A 156 -24.59 9.34 -7.62
N LYS A 157 -24.26 8.60 -6.55
CA LYS A 157 -24.54 7.15 -6.43
C LYS A 157 -26.02 6.80 -6.58
N SER A 158 -26.94 7.68 -6.19
CA SER A 158 -28.38 7.42 -6.32
C SER A 158 -28.79 7.27 -7.79
N PHE A 159 -28.23 8.08 -8.70
CA PHE A 159 -28.46 7.91 -10.14
C PHE A 159 -27.93 6.56 -10.65
N LEU A 160 -26.78 6.12 -10.14
CA LEU A 160 -26.11 4.89 -10.58
C LEU A 160 -26.74 3.62 -9.98
N LEU A 161 -27.28 3.68 -8.77
CA LEU A 161 -27.89 2.56 -8.06
C LEU A 161 -29.40 2.45 -8.29
N GLU A 162 -30.11 3.58 -8.34
CA GLU A 162 -31.58 3.63 -8.37
C GLU A 162 -32.13 4.19 -9.69
N GLY A 163 -31.36 5.00 -10.41
CA GLY A 163 -31.80 5.59 -11.67
C GLY A 163 -31.97 4.56 -12.78
N THR A 164 -32.75 4.87 -13.81
CA THR A 164 -32.91 4.01 -15.00
C THR A 164 -32.02 4.49 -16.14
N LYS A 165 -31.64 3.59 -17.05
CA LYS A 165 -31.06 4.02 -18.33
C LYS A 165 -32.05 4.93 -19.06
N ALA A 166 -31.53 5.96 -19.72
CA ALA A 166 -32.29 6.85 -20.60
C ALA A 166 -31.49 7.11 -21.89
N ASP A 167 -32.16 7.66 -22.90
CA ASP A 167 -31.59 7.93 -24.23
C ASP A 167 -31.94 9.37 -24.69
N SER A 168 -32.03 10.31 -23.75
CA SER A 168 -32.24 11.74 -24.01
C SER A 168 -31.00 12.37 -24.65
N PHE A 169 -29.82 11.81 -24.38
CA PHE A 169 -28.54 12.22 -24.93
C PHE A 169 -27.90 11.09 -25.73
N SER A 170 -27.37 11.40 -26.90
CA SER A 170 -26.68 10.42 -27.75
C SER A 170 -25.46 11.01 -28.43
N LEU A 171 -24.36 10.26 -28.47
CA LEU A 171 -23.20 10.62 -29.30
C LEU A 171 -23.58 10.50 -30.78
N VAL A 172 -23.20 11.51 -31.56
CA VAL A 172 -23.39 11.55 -33.00
C VAL A 172 -22.07 11.95 -33.65
N ASN A 173 -21.77 11.42 -34.84
CA ASN A 173 -20.51 11.67 -35.57
C ASN A 173 -19.25 11.18 -34.83
N ASP A 174 -18.40 10.40 -35.50
CA ASP A 174 -17.13 9.88 -34.96
C ASP A 174 -17.16 9.49 -33.47
N THR A 175 -17.94 8.45 -33.16
CA THR A 175 -18.18 8.02 -31.77
C THR A 175 -17.18 6.97 -31.28
N ALA A 176 -16.21 6.58 -32.12
CA ALA A 176 -15.23 5.56 -31.75
C ALA A 176 -14.46 5.98 -30.50
N ASP A 177 -14.36 5.11 -29.50
CA ASP A 177 -13.62 5.36 -28.25
C ASP A 177 -14.14 6.57 -27.43
N LEU A 178 -15.36 7.01 -27.72
CA LEU A 178 -16.15 7.88 -26.87
C LEU A 178 -17.28 7.06 -26.28
N ARG A 179 -17.49 7.19 -24.97
CA ARG A 179 -18.62 6.57 -24.27
C ARG A 179 -19.51 7.64 -23.67
N LEU A 180 -20.81 7.36 -23.72
CA LEU A 180 -21.84 8.17 -23.08
C LEU A 180 -22.76 7.21 -22.33
N MET A 181 -22.91 7.47 -21.03
CA MET A 181 -23.87 6.80 -20.17
C MET A 181 -24.82 7.83 -19.59
N GLU A 182 -26.11 7.57 -19.72
CA GLU A 182 -27.18 8.39 -19.15
C GLU A 182 -27.95 7.59 -18.09
N ARG A 183 -28.20 8.23 -16.94
CA ARG A 183 -29.10 7.71 -15.91
C ARG A 183 -30.11 8.78 -15.50
N SER A 184 -31.38 8.42 -15.56
CA SER A 184 -32.50 9.28 -15.16
C SER A 184 -33.08 8.85 -13.82
N MET A 185 -33.39 9.81 -12.95
CA MET A 185 -34.00 9.57 -11.64
C MET A 185 -34.79 10.81 -11.20
N ASN A 186 -36.06 10.62 -10.80
CA ASN A 186 -36.92 11.70 -10.28
C ASN A 186 -37.00 12.96 -11.17
N GLY A 187 -37.02 12.77 -12.49
CA GLY A 187 -37.04 13.86 -13.46
C GLY A 187 -35.68 14.54 -13.70
N GLU A 188 -34.63 14.15 -12.98
CA GLU A 188 -33.26 14.61 -13.18
C GLU A 188 -32.46 13.58 -14.00
N CYS A 189 -31.41 14.05 -14.67
CA CYS A 189 -30.51 13.24 -15.49
C CYS A 189 -29.06 13.41 -15.04
N LEU A 190 -28.31 12.31 -15.04
CA LEU A 190 -26.86 12.23 -14.94
C LEU A 190 -26.29 11.74 -16.28
N LEU A 191 -25.30 12.47 -16.80
CA LEU A 191 -24.56 12.14 -18.01
C LEU A 191 -23.08 11.90 -17.65
N ILE A 192 -22.54 10.75 -18.03
CA ILE A 192 -21.11 10.45 -17.92
C ILE A 192 -20.55 10.29 -19.33
N LEU A 193 -19.57 11.12 -19.69
CA LEU A 193 -18.82 11.05 -20.94
C LEU A 193 -17.39 10.63 -20.66
N VAL A 194 -16.86 9.71 -21.47
CA VAL A 194 -15.49 9.19 -21.34
C VAL A 194 -14.78 9.27 -22.69
N ASN A 195 -13.58 9.86 -22.70
CA ASN A 195 -12.65 9.78 -23.82
C ASN A 195 -11.65 8.65 -23.58
N GLU A 196 -11.74 7.54 -24.31
CA GLU A 196 -10.84 6.39 -24.15
C GLU A 196 -9.50 6.53 -24.91
N ARG A 197 -9.25 7.67 -25.56
CA ARG A 197 -8.00 7.93 -26.28
C ARG A 197 -6.99 8.71 -25.45
N ASP A 198 -5.73 8.55 -25.81
CA ASP A 198 -4.59 9.32 -25.32
C ASP A 198 -4.42 10.67 -26.04
N ASN A 199 -5.38 11.05 -26.87
CA ASN A 199 -5.43 12.33 -27.56
C ASN A 199 -6.78 13.04 -27.32
N GLU A 200 -6.84 14.32 -27.68
CA GLU A 200 -8.06 15.11 -27.58
C GLU A 200 -9.14 14.59 -28.53
N ARG A 201 -10.40 14.62 -28.07
CA ARG A 201 -11.57 14.21 -28.87
C ARG A 201 -12.69 15.22 -28.74
N VAL A 202 -13.47 15.36 -29.82
CA VAL A 202 -14.68 16.19 -29.82
C VAL A 202 -15.88 15.27 -29.67
N ALA A 203 -16.55 15.32 -28.52
CA ALA A 203 -17.83 14.67 -28.32
C ALA A 203 -18.94 15.54 -28.90
N SER A 204 -19.53 15.10 -30.02
CA SER A 204 -20.73 15.71 -30.59
C SER A 204 -21.96 15.00 -30.01
N ILE A 205 -22.79 15.73 -29.28
CA ILE A 205 -23.91 15.18 -28.50
C ILE A 205 -25.20 15.76 -29.04
N LYS A 206 -26.10 14.90 -29.49
CA LYS A 206 -27.49 15.25 -29.74
C LYS A 206 -28.27 15.18 -28.42
N SER A 207 -29.12 16.16 -28.17
CA SER A 207 -29.98 16.21 -26.97
C SER A 207 -31.46 16.33 -27.32
N LEU A 208 -32.29 15.63 -26.56
CA LEU A 208 -33.74 15.81 -26.47
C LEU A 208 -34.16 16.60 -25.22
N ASP A 209 -33.22 16.83 -24.29
CA ASP A 209 -33.40 17.61 -23.07
C ASP A 209 -32.59 18.90 -23.17
N THR A 210 -33.28 20.04 -23.14
CA THR A 210 -32.67 21.37 -23.33
C THR A 210 -32.32 22.05 -22.01
N ARG A 211 -32.51 21.37 -20.87
CA ARG A 211 -32.15 21.92 -19.56
C ARG A 211 -30.63 22.11 -19.44
N PRO A 212 -30.18 23.07 -18.61
CA PRO A 212 -28.76 23.25 -18.34
C PRO A 212 -28.15 22.01 -17.67
N LEU A 213 -26.95 21.66 -18.10
CA LEU A 213 -26.13 20.57 -17.59
C LEU A 213 -24.98 21.14 -16.76
N TYR A 214 -24.96 20.85 -15.47
CA TYR A 214 -23.97 21.33 -14.51
C TYR A 214 -22.86 20.30 -14.31
N ASP A 215 -21.60 20.73 -14.45
CA ASP A 215 -20.41 19.91 -14.17
C ASP A 215 -20.29 19.62 -12.67
N THR A 216 -20.12 18.35 -12.28
CA THR A 216 -19.99 17.93 -10.87
C THR A 216 -18.73 18.47 -10.20
N LEU A 217 -17.72 18.91 -10.97
CA LEU A 217 -16.52 19.55 -10.43
C LEU A 217 -16.69 21.05 -10.18
N GLY A 218 -17.83 21.64 -10.56
CA GLY A 218 -18.10 23.08 -10.40
C GLY A 218 -17.14 23.98 -11.19
N LYS A 219 -16.42 23.42 -12.18
CA LYS A 219 -15.35 24.11 -12.91
C LYS A 219 -15.84 24.86 -14.15
N LYS A 220 -17.07 24.62 -14.58
CA LYS A 220 -17.65 25.17 -15.82
C LYS A 220 -19.03 25.74 -15.56
N ASP A 221 -19.38 26.78 -16.30
CA ASP A 221 -20.75 27.24 -16.42
C ASP A 221 -21.64 26.11 -16.95
N ALA A 222 -22.94 26.21 -16.68
CA ALA A 222 -23.88 25.19 -17.14
C ALA A 222 -23.87 25.08 -18.67
N PHE A 223 -23.68 23.86 -19.17
CA PHE A 223 -23.68 23.56 -20.59
C PHE A 223 -25.12 23.35 -21.08
N VAL A 224 -25.55 24.08 -22.12
CA VAL A 224 -26.92 23.96 -22.67
C VAL A 224 -26.85 23.40 -24.08
N ILE A 225 -27.57 22.32 -24.34
CA ILE A 225 -27.65 21.68 -25.67
C ILE A 225 -29.06 21.83 -26.23
N ASN A 226 -29.25 22.72 -27.21
CA ASN A 226 -30.56 22.94 -27.82
C ASN A 226 -30.97 21.79 -28.77
N THR A 227 -30.05 21.32 -29.60
CA THR A 227 -30.28 20.18 -30.51
C THR A 227 -29.03 19.33 -30.61
N THR A 228 -27.90 19.96 -30.93
CA THR A 228 -26.59 19.34 -30.95
C THR A 228 -25.57 20.28 -30.32
N GLY A 229 -24.72 19.74 -29.46
CA GLY A 229 -23.63 20.46 -28.81
C GLY A 229 -22.32 19.73 -29.02
N GLN A 230 -21.21 20.45 -28.94
CA GLN A 230 -19.87 19.87 -29.04
C GLN A 230 -19.08 20.19 -27.77
N ILE A 231 -18.37 19.19 -27.26
CA ILE A 231 -17.46 19.34 -26.14
C ILE A 231 -16.11 18.78 -26.54
N MET A 232 -15.06 19.59 -26.41
CA MET A 232 -13.68 19.12 -26.51
C MET A 232 -13.29 18.44 -25.20
N MET A 233 -12.77 17.23 -25.31
CA MET A 233 -12.34 16.39 -24.21
C MET A 233 -10.83 16.16 -24.30
N ALA A 234 -10.13 16.36 -23.20
CA ALA A 234 -8.71 16.03 -23.06
C ALA A 234 -8.48 14.49 -23.13
N PRO A 235 -7.24 14.03 -23.36
CA PRO A 235 -6.87 12.63 -23.26
C PRO A 235 -7.35 11.98 -21.96
N PHE A 236 -7.98 10.81 -22.04
CA PHE A 236 -8.49 10.06 -20.88
C PHE A 236 -9.38 10.90 -19.94
N GLU A 237 -10.08 11.91 -20.47
CA GLU A 237 -10.95 12.75 -19.67
C GLU A 237 -12.30 12.08 -19.41
N VAL A 238 -12.81 12.30 -18.21
CA VAL A 238 -14.18 11.97 -17.83
C VAL A 238 -14.92 13.28 -17.54
N LEU A 239 -16.07 13.48 -18.15
CA LEU A 239 -16.97 14.59 -17.82
C LEU A 239 -18.25 14.02 -17.22
N ILE A 240 -18.70 14.62 -16.12
CA ILE A 240 -19.93 14.23 -15.46
C ILE A 240 -20.81 15.46 -15.36
N TYR A 241 -21.98 15.38 -15.97
CA TYR A 241 -22.96 16.45 -15.98
C TYR A 241 -24.26 15.99 -15.33
N CYS A 242 -24.96 16.93 -14.69
CA CYS A 242 -26.30 16.68 -14.16
C CYS A 242 -27.24 17.85 -14.47
N THR A 243 -28.53 17.59 -14.64
CA THR A 243 -29.55 18.63 -14.84
C THR A 243 -29.82 19.49 -13.60
N ARG A 244 -29.25 19.09 -12.45
CA ARG A 244 -29.18 19.90 -11.24
C ARG A 244 -27.72 20.11 -10.81
N PRO A 245 -27.39 21.21 -10.12
CA PRO A 245 -26.08 21.37 -9.50
C PRO A 245 -25.79 20.23 -8.53
N ILE A 246 -24.60 19.64 -8.66
CA ILE A 246 -24.05 18.67 -7.73
C ILE A 246 -22.67 19.19 -7.34
N SER A 247 -22.43 19.32 -6.04
CA SER A 247 -21.12 19.60 -5.50
C SER A 247 -20.74 18.51 -4.51
N PHE A 248 -19.45 18.25 -4.43
CA PHE A 248 -18.86 17.42 -3.40
C PHE A 248 -17.60 18.09 -2.90
N VAL A 249 -17.32 17.91 -1.63
CA VAL A 249 -16.07 18.36 -1.01
C VAL A 249 -15.33 17.12 -0.59
N ALA A 250 -14.18 16.88 -1.23
CA ALA A 250 -13.22 15.92 -0.71
C ALA A 250 -12.30 16.67 0.26
N PRO A 251 -12.03 16.15 1.46
CA PRO A 251 -11.05 16.76 2.34
C PRO A 251 -9.67 16.78 1.64
N GLU A 252 -8.99 17.92 1.67
CA GLU A 252 -7.63 18.06 1.13
C GLU A 252 -6.62 17.25 1.97
N GLU A 253 -6.90 17.12 3.26
CA GLU A 253 -6.11 16.35 4.21
C GLU A 253 -6.98 15.31 4.90
N PHE A 254 -6.55 14.06 4.86
CA PHE A 254 -7.15 13.01 5.67
C PHE A 254 -6.56 13.10 7.07
N PRO A 255 -7.38 13.09 8.14
CA PRO A 255 -6.84 13.04 9.49
C PRO A 255 -5.95 11.81 9.60
N SER A 256 -4.72 11.99 10.06
CA SER A 256 -3.84 10.86 10.35
C SER A 256 -4.53 9.96 11.37
N LEU A 257 -5.02 8.80 10.94
CA LEU A 257 -5.56 7.78 11.85
C LEU A 257 -4.45 7.14 12.68
N ILE A 258 -3.20 7.34 12.25
CA ILE A 258 -2.00 7.07 13.03
C ILE A 258 -1.65 8.40 13.71
N ALA A 259 -2.25 8.68 14.87
CA ALA A 259 -1.45 9.39 15.85
C ALA A 259 -0.22 8.50 16.05
N GLU A 260 0.98 8.94 15.65
CA GLU A 260 2.23 8.30 16.09
C GLU A 260 2.06 8.14 17.60
N PRO A 261 1.82 6.93 18.11
CA PRO A 261 1.52 6.80 19.52
C PRO A 261 2.72 7.36 20.26
N GLU A 262 2.48 8.15 21.31
CA GLU A 262 3.56 8.73 22.12
C GLU A 262 4.59 7.64 22.41
N ARG A 263 5.80 7.80 21.87
CA ARG A 263 6.83 6.78 21.98
C ARG A 263 7.38 6.84 23.40
N ILE A 264 7.43 5.69 24.04
CA ILE A 264 7.80 5.57 25.45
C ILE A 264 9.26 5.16 25.53
N PRO A 265 10.09 5.80 26.39
CA PRO A 265 11.49 5.39 26.59
C PRO A 265 11.59 3.89 26.89
N LEU A 266 12.59 3.22 26.30
CA LEU A 266 12.75 1.76 26.36
C LEU A 266 12.60 1.19 27.78
N LEU A 267 13.28 1.77 28.78
CA LEU A 267 13.21 1.30 30.16
C LEU A 267 11.78 1.38 30.75
N LYS A 268 11.03 2.45 30.44
CA LYS A 268 9.65 2.60 30.88
C LYS A 268 8.75 1.57 30.18
N ALA A 269 8.96 1.35 28.87
CA ALA A 269 8.22 0.35 28.13
C ALA A 269 8.48 -1.08 28.63
N ILE A 270 9.73 -1.39 29.04
CA ILE A 270 10.10 -2.67 29.68
C ILE A 270 9.35 -2.85 31.00
N ASN A 271 9.37 -1.83 31.87
CA ASN A 271 8.79 -1.89 33.21
C ASN A 271 7.26 -1.97 33.19
N GLU A 272 6.62 -1.36 32.19
CA GLU A 272 5.16 -1.32 32.03
C GLU A 272 4.62 -2.39 31.06
N ASP A 273 5.49 -3.26 30.53
CA ASP A 273 5.18 -4.32 29.56
C ASP A 273 4.45 -3.84 28.29
N ILE A 274 4.92 -2.71 27.74
CA ILE A 274 4.34 -2.07 26.56
C ILE A 274 5.12 -2.48 25.30
N SER A 275 4.45 -3.19 24.39
CA SER A 275 5.02 -3.57 23.09
C SER A 275 4.70 -2.57 21.97
N GLY A 276 5.61 -2.40 21.00
CA GLY A 276 5.34 -1.74 19.71
C GLY A 276 5.18 -0.22 19.74
N ARG A 277 5.79 0.46 20.72
CA ARG A 277 5.78 1.94 20.89
C ARG A 277 7.06 2.45 21.57
N THR A 278 8.19 1.79 21.36
CA THR A 278 9.43 2.04 22.11
C THR A 278 10.31 3.07 21.42
N LEU A 279 10.73 4.11 22.15
CA LEU A 279 11.79 5.02 21.73
C LEU A 279 13.14 4.48 22.21
N TRP A 280 13.99 4.11 21.26
CA TRP A 280 15.37 3.74 21.51
C TRP A 280 16.27 4.98 21.44
N ASN A 281 17.19 5.11 22.39
CA ASN A 281 18.30 6.06 22.29
C ASN A 281 19.44 5.48 21.45
N SER A 282 19.40 4.17 21.20
CA SER A 282 20.40 3.43 20.43
C SER A 282 20.19 3.48 18.92
N ARG A 283 21.21 3.04 18.19
CA ARG A 283 21.21 2.90 16.73
C ARG A 283 21.70 1.52 16.36
N TRP A 284 21.12 0.96 15.31
CA TRP A 284 21.71 -0.19 14.65
C TRP A 284 23.08 0.19 14.08
N PHE A 285 24.03 -0.74 14.13
CA PHE A 285 25.35 -0.55 13.56
C PHE A 285 25.90 -1.82 12.91
N TRP A 286 26.85 -1.65 12.00
CA TRP A 286 27.55 -2.73 11.31
C TRP A 286 28.99 -2.36 10.94
N ASN A 287 29.75 -3.28 10.33
CA ASN A 287 31.15 -3.04 9.94
C ASN A 287 31.31 -2.36 8.58
N GLU A 288 30.25 -2.27 7.80
CA GLU A 288 30.19 -1.54 6.53
C GLU A 288 28.75 -1.15 6.18
N ARG A 289 28.59 -0.31 5.15
CA ARG A 289 27.26 0.03 4.63
C ARG A 289 26.73 -1.15 3.80
N MET A 290 25.80 -1.89 4.39
CA MET A 290 25.16 -3.07 3.78
C MET A 290 24.00 -2.71 2.84
N ASN A 291 23.66 -3.64 1.92
CA ASN A 291 22.43 -3.65 1.14
C ASN A 291 21.78 -5.04 1.20
N GLU A 292 20.56 -5.15 0.67
CA GLU A 292 19.73 -6.37 0.69
C GLU A 292 20.33 -7.62 0.00
N ARG A 293 21.46 -7.48 -0.72
CA ARG A 293 22.10 -8.59 -1.46
C ARG A 293 23.35 -9.14 -0.77
N ALA A 294 23.66 -8.74 0.45
CA ALA A 294 24.84 -9.24 1.13
C ALA A 294 24.72 -10.76 1.42
N SER A 295 25.86 -11.44 1.35
CA SER A 295 26.00 -12.86 1.69
C SER A 295 26.35 -13.03 3.16
N TYR A 296 26.47 -14.30 3.59
CA TYR A 296 26.94 -14.65 4.93
C TYR A 296 28.18 -13.84 5.34
N SER A 297 28.16 -13.27 6.54
CA SER A 297 29.30 -12.57 7.13
C SER A 297 29.27 -12.62 8.64
N GLU A 298 30.46 -12.56 9.24
CA GLU A 298 30.63 -12.48 10.69
C GLU A 298 31.46 -11.27 11.07
N CYS A 299 31.18 -10.71 12.24
CA CYS A 299 32.00 -9.68 12.84
C CYS A 299 31.97 -9.75 14.37
N ARG A 300 32.95 -9.11 15.00
CA ARG A 300 32.99 -8.91 16.45
C ARG A 300 32.98 -7.42 16.75
N ALA A 301 32.04 -7.01 17.59
CA ALA A 301 31.97 -5.65 18.10
C ALA A 301 32.37 -5.62 19.58
N TYR A 302 33.03 -4.54 19.98
CA TYR A 302 33.49 -4.30 21.34
C TYR A 302 33.04 -2.91 21.76
N HIS A 303 32.41 -2.82 22.92
CA HIS A 303 32.01 -1.56 23.53
C HIS A 303 32.60 -1.45 24.93
N GLU A 304 33.36 -0.39 25.17
CA GLU A 304 34.04 -0.16 26.44
C GLU A 304 33.36 0.94 27.25
N PHE A 305 33.17 0.69 28.54
CA PHE A 305 32.59 1.65 29.48
C PHE A 305 33.23 1.49 30.87
N GLU A 306 33.20 2.55 31.67
CA GLU A 306 33.84 2.57 33.00
C GLU A 306 32.78 2.63 34.10
N VAL A 307 32.88 1.75 35.10
CA VAL A 307 31.99 1.71 36.26
C VAL A 307 32.73 2.22 37.48
N LYS A 308 32.23 3.31 38.07
CA LYS A 308 32.75 3.93 39.30
C LYS A 308 31.69 3.91 40.38
N GLY A 309 32.11 3.55 41.59
CA GLY A 309 31.21 3.41 42.74
C GLY A 309 30.54 2.03 42.79
N GLU A 310 29.66 1.88 43.77
CA GLU A 310 28.90 0.65 44.00
C GLU A 310 27.69 0.59 43.06
N VAL A 311 27.51 -0.54 42.38
CA VAL A 311 26.40 -0.76 41.44
C VAL A 311 25.12 -1.08 42.21
N SER A 312 24.08 -0.28 42.01
CA SER A 312 22.76 -0.51 42.59
C SER A 312 21.86 -1.34 41.67
N SER A 313 21.95 -1.12 40.36
CA SER A 313 21.27 -1.95 39.34
C SER A 313 21.98 -1.84 38.00
N ALA A 314 21.83 -2.84 37.14
CA ALA A 314 22.33 -2.76 35.77
C ALA A 314 21.56 -3.68 34.83
N TRP A 315 21.17 -3.15 33.67
CA TRP A 315 20.40 -3.88 32.67
C TRP A 315 20.99 -3.67 31.28
N LEU A 316 20.78 -4.65 30.40
CA LEU A 316 21.18 -4.60 29.01
C LEU A 316 20.14 -5.30 28.14
N MET A 317 19.80 -4.68 27.02
CA MET A 317 18.98 -5.23 25.95
C MET A 317 19.82 -5.27 24.67
N VAL A 318 19.82 -6.40 23.96
CA VAL A 318 20.57 -6.58 22.70
C VAL A 318 19.67 -7.23 21.63
N GLY A 319 19.79 -6.76 20.39
CA GLY A 319 19.21 -7.36 19.19
C GLY A 319 20.23 -7.45 18.06
N ALA A 320 20.03 -8.38 17.14
CA ALA A 320 20.92 -8.58 15.99
C ALA A 320 20.20 -9.13 14.77
N ASP A 321 20.75 -8.83 13.59
CA ASP A 321 20.34 -9.39 12.31
C ASP A 321 21.54 -10.13 11.69
N ASN A 322 21.58 -11.47 11.65
CA ASN A 322 20.52 -12.41 12.06
C ASN A 322 20.74 -13.02 13.45
N PHE A 323 21.98 -13.09 13.95
CA PHE A 323 22.29 -13.78 15.19
C PHE A 323 23.42 -13.07 15.94
N CYS A 324 23.36 -13.05 17.27
CA CYS A 324 24.43 -12.54 18.10
C CYS A 324 24.63 -13.33 19.39
N GLU A 325 25.89 -13.64 19.71
CA GLU A 325 26.30 -13.99 21.06
C GLU A 325 26.81 -12.77 21.82
N VAL A 326 26.37 -12.62 23.07
CA VAL A 326 26.66 -11.47 23.92
C VAL A 326 27.56 -11.89 25.08
N TYR A 327 28.67 -11.18 25.26
CA TYR A 327 29.64 -11.40 26.34
C TYR A 327 29.92 -10.10 27.09
N LEU A 328 30.10 -10.18 28.41
CA LEU A 328 30.57 -9.08 29.24
C LEU A 328 31.79 -9.53 30.04
N ASN A 329 32.91 -8.81 29.91
CA ASN A 329 34.16 -9.17 30.57
C ASN A 329 34.60 -10.63 30.32
N ASN A 330 34.46 -11.11 29.07
CA ASN A 330 34.70 -12.49 28.64
C ASN A 330 33.72 -13.55 29.20
N HIS A 331 32.68 -13.16 29.93
CA HIS A 331 31.60 -14.06 30.35
C HIS A 331 30.45 -14.02 29.35
N LYS A 332 30.09 -15.17 28.78
CA LYS A 332 28.91 -15.29 27.91
C LYS A 332 27.66 -15.03 28.73
N LEU A 333 26.84 -14.05 28.31
CA LEU A 333 25.56 -13.73 28.94
C LEU A 333 24.43 -14.53 28.29
N PHE A 334 24.25 -14.39 26.97
CA PHE A 334 23.19 -15.05 26.20
C PHE A 334 23.49 -15.02 24.70
N ALA A 335 22.58 -15.60 23.90
CA ALA A 335 22.54 -15.41 22.46
C ALA A 335 21.11 -15.00 22.04
N VAL A 336 21.01 -14.27 20.94
CA VAL A 336 19.76 -13.77 20.36
C VAL A 336 19.75 -14.04 18.86
N GLU A 337 18.59 -14.41 18.32
CA GLU A 337 18.38 -14.68 16.89
C GLU A 337 17.13 -13.94 16.41
N GLY A 338 17.23 -13.34 15.22
CA GLY A 338 16.19 -12.52 14.61
C GLY A 338 16.21 -11.08 15.10
N TRP A 339 16.12 -10.13 14.18
CA TRP A 339 16.17 -8.70 14.48
C TRP A 339 14.97 -8.19 15.27
N SER A 340 13.85 -8.91 15.24
CA SER A 340 12.58 -8.51 15.86
C SER A 340 12.37 -9.03 17.28
N TYR A 341 13.30 -9.83 17.83
CA TYR A 341 13.18 -10.48 19.13
C TYR A 341 14.36 -10.11 20.03
N LEU A 342 14.12 -9.28 21.04
CA LEU A 342 15.17 -8.79 21.92
C LEU A 342 15.09 -9.42 23.30
N LYS A 343 16.27 -9.55 23.94
CA LYS A 343 16.41 -10.15 25.26
C LYS A 343 17.03 -9.17 26.25
N GLU A 344 16.30 -8.96 27.34
CA GLU A 344 16.75 -8.20 28.51
C GLU A 344 17.55 -9.12 29.45
N VAL A 345 18.63 -8.58 30.02
CA VAL A 345 19.41 -9.28 31.05
C VAL A 345 19.86 -8.32 32.14
N ASN A 346 19.83 -8.79 33.39
CA ASN A 346 20.52 -8.13 34.50
C ASN A 346 22.01 -8.41 34.39
N ILE A 347 22.82 -7.38 34.18
CA ILE A 347 24.28 -7.49 34.02
C ILE A 347 25.06 -7.19 35.30
N ALA A 348 24.40 -6.74 36.37
CA ALA A 348 25.08 -6.33 37.61
C ALA A 348 26.05 -7.39 38.17
N PRO A 349 25.72 -8.71 38.16
CA PRO A 349 26.63 -9.74 38.65
C PRO A 349 27.92 -9.93 37.85
N HIS A 350 27.99 -9.37 36.63
CA HIS A 350 29.09 -9.57 35.69
C HIS A 350 29.96 -8.32 35.51
N LEU A 351 29.63 -7.23 36.22
CA LEU A 351 30.39 -5.98 36.21
C LEU A 351 31.56 -6.03 37.18
N LYS A 352 32.59 -5.24 36.88
CA LYS A 352 33.74 -5.00 37.76
C LYS A 352 33.98 -3.49 37.90
N ALA A 353 34.65 -3.10 38.98
CA ALA A 353 35.10 -1.73 39.15
C ALA A 353 36.09 -1.34 38.03
N GLY A 354 35.96 -0.11 37.52
CA GLY A 354 36.77 0.39 36.42
C GLY A 354 36.26 -0.07 35.04
N LYS A 355 37.19 -0.41 34.15
CA LYS A 355 36.89 -0.68 32.74
C LYS A 355 36.17 -2.01 32.52
N ASN A 356 35.03 -1.98 31.85
CA ASN A 356 34.24 -3.13 31.42
C ASN A 356 34.19 -3.18 29.88
N THR A 357 34.07 -4.39 29.33
CA THR A 357 33.98 -4.61 27.87
C THR A 357 32.79 -5.50 27.55
N LEU A 358 31.85 -4.96 26.77
CA LEU A 358 30.78 -5.71 26.11
C LEU A 358 31.30 -6.18 24.74
N GLU A 359 31.27 -7.49 24.50
CA GLU A 359 31.61 -8.09 23.20
C GLU A 359 30.34 -8.69 22.58
N LEU A 360 30.10 -8.35 21.32
CA LEU A 360 29.07 -8.94 20.48
C LEU A 360 29.72 -9.74 19.36
N ARG A 361 29.41 -11.02 19.23
CA ARG A 361 29.80 -11.84 18.07
C ARG A 361 28.59 -11.99 17.20
N ILE A 362 28.61 -11.38 16.02
CA ILE A 362 27.43 -11.19 15.20
C ILE A 362 27.60 -11.93 13.88
N ALA A 363 26.58 -12.70 13.50
CA ALA A 363 26.50 -13.40 12.23
C ALA A 363 25.30 -12.88 11.44
N ASN A 364 25.56 -12.44 10.21
CA ASN A 364 24.55 -12.11 9.22
C ASN A 364 24.51 -13.28 8.22
N TYR A 365 23.34 -13.87 8.02
CA TYR A 365 23.14 -14.99 7.10
C TYR A 365 22.89 -14.50 5.67
N SER A 366 22.16 -13.40 5.50
CA SER A 366 21.95 -12.75 4.20
C SER A 366 21.30 -11.36 4.35
N GLY A 367 21.43 -10.52 3.34
CA GLY A 367 20.79 -9.21 3.30
C GLY A 367 21.38 -8.22 4.32
N PHE A 368 20.53 -7.44 4.97
CA PHE A 368 21.01 -6.45 5.95
C PHE A 368 21.53 -7.13 7.22
N GLY A 369 22.76 -6.80 7.60
CA GLY A 369 23.35 -7.19 8.90
C GLY A 369 23.38 -6.01 9.86
N GLY A 370 23.13 -6.27 11.14
CA GLY A 370 23.14 -5.23 12.15
C GLY A 370 23.19 -5.77 13.57
N ALA A 371 23.67 -4.97 14.51
CA ALA A 371 23.38 -5.15 15.93
C ALA A 371 22.93 -3.83 16.56
N ILE A 372 22.15 -3.93 17.62
CA ILE A 372 21.71 -2.81 18.45
C ILE A 372 21.76 -3.23 19.91
N PHE A 373 22.15 -2.31 20.79
CA PHE A 373 22.05 -2.52 22.23
C PHE A 373 21.75 -1.23 22.97
N GLU A 374 21.01 -1.33 24.06
CA GLU A 374 20.76 -0.24 25.01
C GLU A 374 20.73 -0.82 26.42
N GLY A 375 21.32 -0.11 27.36
CA GLY A 375 21.38 -0.51 28.75
C GLY A 375 21.84 0.64 29.64
N ALA A 376 21.79 0.41 30.94
CA ALA A 376 22.33 1.36 31.91
C ALA A 376 22.91 0.62 33.12
N VAL A 377 23.93 1.24 33.73
CA VAL A 377 24.43 0.88 35.05
C VAL A 377 24.13 2.03 35.98
N GLU A 378 23.32 1.78 37.00
CA GLU A 378 23.09 2.71 38.09
C GLU A 378 24.13 2.45 39.17
N THR A 379 24.84 3.50 39.57
CA THR A 379 25.73 3.49 40.73
C THR A 379 25.24 4.47 41.77
N ASN A 380 25.82 4.42 42.96
CA ASN A 380 25.57 5.40 44.00
C ASN A 380 25.90 6.87 43.62
N SER A 381 26.60 7.10 42.51
CA SER A 381 27.11 8.42 42.12
C SER A 381 26.74 8.86 40.70
N ALA A 382 26.38 7.93 39.81
CA ALA A 382 26.03 8.24 38.42
C ALA A 382 25.24 7.12 37.73
N THR A 383 24.52 7.49 36.67
CA THR A 383 23.99 6.56 35.67
C THR A 383 24.95 6.50 34.50
N ILE A 384 25.35 5.29 34.09
CA ILE A 384 26.24 5.06 32.94
C ILE A 384 25.41 4.41 31.84
N SER A 385 25.20 5.14 30.74
CA SER A 385 24.50 4.61 29.56
C SER A 385 25.39 3.66 28.76
N ILE A 386 24.84 2.50 28.39
CA ILE A 386 25.47 1.52 27.52
C ILE A 386 24.74 1.56 26.17
N ILE A 387 25.25 2.37 25.24
CA ILE A 387 24.75 2.50 23.87
C ILE A 387 25.94 2.53 22.91
N PRO A 388 25.79 2.07 21.65
CA PRO A 388 26.86 2.11 20.69
C PRO A 388 27.18 3.56 20.33
N LEU A 389 28.42 3.96 20.60
CA LEU A 389 28.95 5.30 20.37
C LEU A 389 30.23 5.26 19.55
N GLU A 390 30.47 6.30 18.75
CA GLU A 390 31.77 6.53 18.12
C GLU A 390 32.86 6.68 19.20
N GLY A 391 34.02 6.09 18.95
CA GLY A 391 35.15 6.09 19.90
C GLY A 391 35.08 4.99 20.95
N ALA A 392 33.91 4.76 21.57
CA ALA A 392 33.71 3.71 22.57
C ALA A 392 33.39 2.33 21.96
N THR A 393 32.83 2.32 20.74
CA THR A 393 32.46 1.09 20.02
C THR A 393 33.42 0.88 18.87
N LYS A 394 33.95 -0.34 18.77
CA LYS A 394 34.80 -0.81 17.67
C LYS A 394 34.25 -2.10 17.12
N ILE A 395 34.47 -2.35 15.83
CA ILE A 395 34.02 -3.56 15.16
C ILE A 395 35.10 -4.07 14.22
N THR A 396 35.19 -5.39 14.02
CA THR A 396 36.12 -5.99 13.07
C THR A 396 35.75 -5.62 11.63
N ALA A 397 36.73 -5.17 10.85
CA ALA A 397 36.56 -4.89 9.44
C ALA A 397 36.14 -6.15 8.65
N PRO A 398 35.44 -6.01 7.51
CA PRO A 398 35.05 -7.15 6.69
C PRO A 398 36.25 -8.06 6.37
N GLY A 399 36.13 -9.34 6.75
CA GLY A 399 37.18 -10.35 6.50
C GLY A 399 38.52 -10.12 7.22
N SER A 400 38.55 -9.30 8.28
CA SER A 400 39.79 -8.95 8.98
C SER A 400 39.58 -8.75 10.49
N ASP A 401 40.57 -9.09 11.31
CA ASP A 401 40.58 -8.79 12.75
C ASP A 401 40.88 -7.32 13.09
N LYS A 402 41.11 -6.47 12.07
CA LYS A 402 41.38 -5.04 12.28
C LYS A 402 40.12 -4.36 12.83
N LEU A 403 40.26 -3.67 13.96
CA LEU A 403 39.19 -2.86 14.53
C LEU A 403 39.02 -1.54 13.80
N ILE A 404 37.77 -1.23 13.43
CA ILE A 404 37.33 0.00 12.77
C ILE A 404 36.18 0.64 13.55
N THR A 405 35.87 1.90 13.23
CA THR A 405 34.65 2.55 13.70
C THR A 405 33.45 1.95 12.97
N PRO A 406 32.37 1.53 13.67
CA PRO A 406 31.17 1.01 13.03
C PRO A 406 30.48 2.03 12.13
N PHE A 407 29.79 1.54 11.11
CA PHE A 407 28.79 2.29 10.40
C PHE A 407 27.49 2.29 11.20
N PHE A 408 26.94 3.46 11.51
CA PHE A 408 25.68 3.62 12.23
C PHE A 408 24.53 3.88 11.26
N PHE A 409 23.43 3.13 11.43
CA PHE A 409 22.18 3.33 10.69
C PHE A 409 21.29 4.36 11.38
N SER A 410 20.08 4.54 10.83
CA SER A 410 19.06 5.39 11.44
C SER A 410 18.70 4.91 12.86
N PRO A 411 18.32 5.83 13.78
CA PRO A 411 17.82 5.45 15.10
C PRO A 411 16.64 4.47 15.00
N ALA A 412 16.54 3.55 15.94
CA ALA A 412 15.39 2.65 16.00
C ALA A 412 14.16 3.38 16.58
N PRO A 413 12.95 3.16 16.02
CA PRO A 413 12.64 2.41 14.80
C PRO A 413 13.02 3.17 13.53
N GLY A 414 13.64 2.48 12.58
CA GLY A 414 14.12 3.06 11.33
C GLY A 414 14.51 1.99 10.31
N ALA A 415 14.52 2.34 9.02
CA ALA A 415 14.86 1.40 7.96
C ALA A 415 16.31 0.89 8.12
N PRO A 416 16.59 -0.39 7.81
CA PRO A 416 15.68 -1.40 7.25
C PRO A 416 14.80 -2.16 8.26
N TRP A 417 15.06 -2.08 9.57
CA TRP A 417 14.42 -2.97 10.57
C TRP A 417 13.05 -2.49 11.07
N GLY A 418 12.80 -1.17 11.12
CA GLY A 418 11.52 -0.63 11.61
C GLY A 418 11.29 -0.87 13.11
N GLU A 419 10.06 -1.21 13.49
CA GLU A 419 9.64 -1.43 14.89
C GLU A 419 10.21 -2.73 15.47
N ILE A 420 10.72 -2.63 16.69
CA ILE A 420 11.36 -3.73 17.42
C ILE A 420 10.38 -4.28 18.47
N ARG A 421 10.27 -5.61 18.61
CA ARG A 421 9.36 -6.25 19.57
C ARG A 421 10.12 -6.98 20.69
N ARG A 422 9.52 -7.03 21.87
CA ARG A 422 9.97 -7.85 23.01
C ARG A 422 9.38 -9.26 22.88
N LEU A 423 10.12 -10.28 23.34
CA LEU A 423 9.59 -11.64 23.59
C LEU A 423 8.89 -11.73 24.94
#